data_AF-A0A973JS57-F1
#
_entry.id   AF-A0A973JS57-F1
#
_cell.length_a   1.000
_cell.length_b   1.000
_cell.length_c   1.000
_cell.angle_alpha   90.00
_cell.angle_beta   90.00
_cell.angle_gamma   90.00
#
_symmetry.space_group_name_H-M   'P 1'
#
loop_
_entity.id
_entity.type
_entity.pdbx_description
1 polymer ?
#
loop_
_entity_poly.entity_id
_entity_poly.type
_entity_poly.pdbx_seq_one_letter_code
_entity_poly.pdbx_strand_id
1 'polypeptide(L)' 'MDEKEIVLNNKKVTETQFETEKQKLEENKGVKVVEVNKNEYKTRIQE' A
#
# COMPACT_ATOMS: atom_id res chain seq x y z
N MET A 1 -3.49 -14.62 -16.12
CA MET A 1 -2.91 -14.27 -14.82
C MET A 1 -3.62 -13.01 -14.39
N ASP A 2 -4.51 -13.12 -13.40
CA ASP A 2 -5.33 -12.03 -12.88
C ASP A 2 -4.43 -10.95 -12.29
N GLU A 3 -4.22 -9.86 -13.02
CA GLU A 3 -3.58 -8.67 -12.48
C GLU A 3 -4.43 -8.15 -11.31
N LYS A 4 -3.94 -8.34 -10.09
CA LYS A 4 -4.59 -7.79 -8.90
C LYS A 4 -4.41 -6.27 -8.91
N GLU A 5 -5.49 -5.56 -9.22
CA GLU A 5 -5.57 -4.11 -8.98
C GLU A 5 -5.60 -3.87 -7.47
N ILE A 6 -4.58 -3.18 -6.96
CA ILE A 6 -4.49 -2.77 -5.56
C ILE A 6 -4.70 -1.26 -5.48
N VAL A 7 -5.43 -0.78 -4.49
CA VAL A 7 -5.65 0.63 -4.21
C VAL A 7 -4.82 1.03 -3.00
N LEU A 8 -3.77 1.82 -3.16
CA LEU A 8 -2.98 2.39 -2.08
C LEU A 8 -3.28 3.89 -1.95
N ASN A 9 -3.77 4.34 -0.80
CA ASN A 9 -4.09 5.76 -0.57
C ASN A 9 -5.00 6.38 -1.66
N ASN A 10 -6.06 5.66 -2.06
CA ASN A 10 -6.94 6.02 -3.19
C ASN A 10 -6.24 6.08 -4.57
N LYS A 11 -5.00 5.59 -4.71
CA LYS A 11 -4.35 5.38 -6.01
C LYS A 11 -4.40 3.90 -6.38
N LYS A 12 -4.86 3.61 -7.59
CA LYS A 12 -4.71 2.29 -8.19
C LYS A 12 -3.25 2.06 -8.56
N VAL A 13 -2.69 0.99 -8.03
CA VAL A 13 -1.32 0.53 -8.23
C VAL A 13 -1.34 -0.97 -8.52
N THR A 14 -0.33 -1.44 -9.24
CA THR A 14 -0.12 -2.88 -9.45
C THR A 14 0.51 -3.51 -8.22
N GLU A 15 0.46 -4.84 -8.10
CA GLU A 15 1.08 -5.59 -7.00
C GLU A 15 2.56 -5.22 -6.80
N THR A 16 3.33 -5.16 -7.90
CA THR A 16 4.75 -4.75 -7.86
C THR A 16 4.96 -3.32 -7.35
N GLN A 17 4.12 -2.38 -7.78
CA GLN A 17 4.19 -0.99 -7.32
C GLN A 17 3.79 -0.88 -5.85
N PHE A 18 2.76 -1.61 -5.44
CA PHE A 18 2.31 -1.66 -4.06
C PHE A 18 3.42 -2.14 -3.13
N GLU A 19 4.10 -3.24 -3.44
CA GLU A 19 5.20 -3.74 -2.60
C GLU A 19 6.34 -2.73 -2.47
N THR A 20 6.70 -2.07 -3.58
CA THR A 20 7.75 -1.05 -3.60
C THR A 20 7.38 0.18 -2.78
N GLU A 21 6.17 0.71 -2.97
CA GLU A 21 5.65 1.85 -2.20
C GLU A 21 5.51 1.49 -0.72
N LYS A 22 4.97 0.31 -0.42
CA LYS A 22 4.80 -0.19 0.94
C LYS A 22 6.12 -0.24 1.69
N GLN A 23 7.15 -0.86 1.12
CA GLN A 23 8.49 -0.87 1.72
C GLN A 23 9.02 0.54 1.96
N LYS A 24 8.93 1.44 0.97
CA LYS A 24 9.38 2.83 1.12
C LYS A 24 8.62 3.55 2.23
N LEU A 25 7.31 3.36 2.33
CA LEU A 25 6.47 4.01 3.33
C LEU A 25 6.79 3.50 4.74
N GLU A 26 6.92 2.17 4.90
CA GLU A 26 7.24 1.55 6.18
C GLU A 26 8.68 1.85 6.65
N GLU A 27 9.68 1.85 5.75
CA GLU A 27 11.07 2.17 6.11
C GLU A 27 11.35 3.67 6.30
N ASN A 28 10.94 4.52 5.36
CA ASN A 28 11.39 5.92 5.36
C ASN A 28 10.55 6.85 6.23
N LYS A 29 9.25 6.58 6.36
CA LYS A 29 8.31 7.53 6.97
C LYS A 29 7.78 7.10 8.34
N GLY A 30 8.14 5.91 8.82
CA GLY A 30 7.55 5.35 10.03
C GLY A 30 6.02 5.25 9.92
N VAL A 31 5.51 5.05 8.70
CA VAL A 31 4.07 4.88 8.46
C VAL A 31 3.81 3.44 8.06
N LYS A 32 2.83 2.83 8.71
CA LYS A 32 2.42 1.46 8.43
C LYS A 32 1.35 1.44 7.34
N VAL A 33 1.50 0.55 6.37
CA VAL A 33 0.45 0.30 5.38
C VAL A 33 -0.53 -0.71 5.96
N VAL A 34 -1.78 -0.32 6.11
CA VAL A 34 -2.86 -1.15 6.64
C VAL A 34 -3.91 -1.41 5.57
N GLU A 35 -4.29 -2.68 5.43
CA GLU A 35 -5.42 -3.07 4.58
C GLU A 35 -6.70 -2.61 5.25
N VAL A 36 -7.50 -1.83 4.53
CA VAL A 36 -8.79 -1.31 4.98
C VAL A 36 -9.96 -1.99 4.27
N ASN A 37 -9.77 -2.44 3.04
CA ASN A 37 -10.71 -3.28 2.29
C ASN A 37 -9.95 -4.29 1.42
N LYS A 38 -10.68 -5.24 0.82
CA LYS A 38 -10.10 -6.20 -0.13
C LYS A 38 -9.44 -5.44 -1.29
N ASN A 39 -8.12 -5.60 -1.41
CA ASN A 39 -7.27 -4.85 -2.35
C ASN A 39 -7.23 -3.32 -2.12
N GLU A 40 -7.57 -2.81 -0.92
CA GLU A 40 -7.44 -1.39 -0.58
C GLU A 40 -6.61 -1.21 0.70
N TYR A 41 -5.56 -0.42 0.59
CA TYR A 41 -4.60 -0.14 1.63
C TYR A 41 -4.46 1.36 1.84
N LYS A 42 -4.27 1.76 3.10
CA LYS A 42 -4.01 3.14 3.49
C LYS A 42 -2.77 3.21 4.35
N THR A 43 -2.02 4.30 4.24
CA THR A 43 -0.90 4.60 5.13
C THR A 43 -1.41 5.21 6.42
N ARG A 44 -0.95 4.68 7.56
CA ARG A 44 -1.22 5.23 8.89
C ARG A 44 0.11 5.51 9.58
N ILE A 45 0.23 6.67 10.22
CA ILE A 45 1.42 7.03 11.01
C ILE A 45 1.47 6.11 12.24
N GLN A 46 2.62 5.48 12.48
CA GLN A 46 2.89 4.82 13.75
C GLN A 46 3.46 5.89 14.71
N GLU A 47 2.62 6.35 15.64
CA GLU A 47 3.06 7.10 16.83
C GLU A 47 3.78 6.18 17.82
#